data_AF-A0A7J7JG51-F1
#
_entry.id   AF-A0A7J7JG51-F1
#
_cell.length_a   1.000
_cell.length_b   1.000
_cell.length_c   1.000
_cell.angle_alpha   90.00
_cell.angle_beta   90.00
_cell.angle_gamma   90.00
#
_symmetry.space_group_name_H-M   'P 1'
#
loop_
_entity.id
_entity.type
_entity.pdbx_description
1 polymer ?
#
loop_
_entity_poly.entity_id
_entity_poly.type
_entity_poly.pdbx_seq_one_letter_code
_entity_poly.pdbx_strand_id
1 'polypeptide(L)'
;MKLIELNLKLTSNPRIKQLFSNTVKVFNMTRKRGKALIINNKNFVERPDLCRKGSDADVENMSAMLKFLKFDVVTHTDLKAEV
;
A
#
# COMPACT_ATOMS: atom_id res chain seq x y z
N MET A 1 6.82 -7.19 20.12
CA MET A 1 7.74 -6.56 21.09
C MET A 1 9.15 -6.29 20.55
N LYS A 2 9.78 -7.19 19.77
CA LYS A 2 11.19 -7.01 19.32
C LYS A 2 11.49 -5.76 18.47
N LEU A 3 10.55 -5.27 17.67
CA LEU A 3 10.73 -4.08 16.81
C LEU A 3 10.80 -2.76 17.61
N ILE A 4 10.08 -2.66 18.72
CA ILE A 4 10.07 -1.46 19.56
C ILE A 4 11.39 -1.35 20.33
N GLU A 5 11.89 -2.47 20.85
CA GLU A 5 13.20 -2.55 21.52
C GLU A 5 14.36 -2.24 20.57
N LEU A 6 14.30 -2.69 19.31
CA LEU A 6 15.31 -2.37 18.30
C LEU A 6 15.33 -0.85 18.00
N ASN A 7 14.16 -0.22 17.93
CA ASN A 7 14.04 1.22 17.71
C ASN A 7 14.56 2.03 18.92
N LEU A 8 14.30 1.56 20.15
CA LEU A 8 14.83 2.15 21.38
C LEU A 8 16.37 2.04 21.47
N LYS A 9 16.96 0.94 20.98
CA LYS A 9 18.42 0.75 20.95
C LYS A 9 19.11 1.56 19.84
N LEU A 10 18.44 1.81 18.72
CA LEU A 10 19.00 2.60 17.62
C LEU A 10 18.94 4.12 17.89
N THR A 11 17.91 4.57 18.61
CA THR A 11 17.69 6.00 18.94
C THR A 11 18.60 6.54 20.06
N SER A 12 19.24 5.66 20.84
CA SER A 12 20.19 6.03 21.90
C SER A 12 21.62 6.26 21.40
N ASN A 13 21.92 5.95 20.13
CA ASN A 13 23.23 6.25 19.53
C ASN A 13 23.31 7.73 19.10
N PRO A 14 24.22 8.55 19.66
CA PRO A 14 24.30 9.98 19.38
C PRO A 14 24.64 10.31 17.92
N ARG A 15 25.35 9.44 17.19
CA ARG A 15 25.62 9.62 15.74
C ARG A 15 24.37 9.42 14.89
N ILE A 16 23.52 8.46 15.26
CA ILE A 16 22.24 8.20 14.60
C ILE A 16 21.28 9.37 14.87
N LYS A 17 21.24 9.86 16.11
CA LYS A 17 20.45 11.03 16.51
C LYS A 17 20.81 12.28 15.71
N GLN A 18 22.09 12.46 15.37
CA GLN A 18 22.58 13.57 14.55
C GLN A 18 22.34 13.38 13.03
N LEU A 19 22.33 12.14 12.54
CA LEU A 19 21.87 11.86 11.16
C LEU A 19 20.38 12.20 10.97
N PHE A 20 19.55 11.93 11.98
CA PHE A 20 18.14 12.32 11.99
C PHE A 20 17.90 13.80 12.30
N SER A 21 18.86 14.50 12.93
CA SER A 21 18.74 15.94 13.23
C SER A 21 18.88 16.81 11.98
N ASN A 22 19.51 16.30 10.93
CA ASN A 22 19.34 16.83 9.57
C ASN A 22 17.97 16.40 9.07
N THR A 23 16.95 17.12 9.55
CA THR A 23 15.51 16.85 9.41
C THR A 23 15.13 16.21 8.08
N VAL A 24 15.12 14.88 8.07
CA VAL A 24 14.46 14.11 7.02
C VAL A 24 12.99 14.49 7.13
N LYS A 25 12.51 15.32 6.20
CA LYS A 25 11.10 15.69 6.11
C LYS A 25 10.32 14.44 5.74
N VAL A 26 9.77 13.77 6.74
CA VAL A 26 8.89 12.60 6.56
C VAL A 26 7.44 13.03 6.66
N PHE A 27 6.58 12.42 5.85
CA PHE A 27 5.13 12.62 5.97
C PHE A 27 4.65 12.10 7.33
N ASN A 28 3.70 12.82 7.93
CA ASN A 28 3.06 12.38 9.16
C ASN A 28 2.12 11.19 8.88
N MET A 29 2.57 9.98 9.21
CA MET A 29 1.84 8.72 9.01
C MET A 29 1.17 8.18 10.28
N THR A 30 1.00 9.02 11.32
CA THR A 30 0.36 8.60 12.60
C THR A 30 -1.16 8.45 12.51
N ARG A 31 -1.79 9.08 11.51
CA ARG A 31 -3.23 8.96 11.24
C ARG A 31 -3.52 7.63 10.54
N LYS A 32 -4.81 7.29 10.40
CA LYS A 32 -5.24 6.17 9.54
C LYS A 32 -4.60 6.33 8.15
N ARG A 33 -4.13 5.23 7.58
CA ARG A 33 -3.36 5.23 6.34
C ARG A 33 -4.13 5.80 5.14
N GLY A 34 -5.46 5.61 5.14
CA GLY A 34 -6.36 6.07 4.10
C GLY A 34 -7.02 4.91 3.36
N LYS A 35 -7.80 5.25 2.32
CA LYS A 35 -8.38 4.26 1.40
C LYS A 35 -7.36 3.84 0.35
N ALA A 36 -7.42 2.59 -0.07
CA ALA A 36 -6.73 2.11 -1.26
C ALA A 36 -7.75 1.50 -2.22
N LEU A 37 -7.92 2.12 -3.38
CA LEU A 37 -8.85 1.69 -4.41
C LEU A 37 -8.14 0.81 -5.42
N ILE A 38 -8.62 -0.41 -5.63
CA ILE A 38 -8.15 -1.33 -6.65
C ILE A 38 -9.24 -1.42 -7.73
N ILE A 39 -8.91 -1.03 -8.95
CA ILE A 39 -9.78 -1.23 -10.12
C ILE A 39 -9.17 -2.37 -10.94
N ASN A 40 -9.82 -3.54 -10.90
CA ASN A 40 -9.38 -4.73 -11.60
C ASN A 40 -10.19 -4.91 -12.89
N ASN A 41 -9.69 -4.35 -13.99
CA ASN A 41 -10.27 -4.60 -15.30
C ASN A 41 -9.66 -5.89 -15.86
N LYS A 42 -10.43 -6.96 -15.77
CA LYS A 42 -10.11 -8.31 -16.24
C LYS A 42 -10.75 -8.61 -17.58
N ASN A 43 -12.02 -8.24 -17.76
CA ASN A 43 -12.81 -8.51 -18.95
C ASN A 43 -13.25 -7.21 -19.63
N PHE A 44 -13.25 -7.19 -20.95
CA PHE A 44 -13.55 -6.00 -21.74
C PHE A 44 -14.67 -6.31 -22.73
N VAL A 45 -15.81 -5.61 -22.62
CA VAL A 45 -17.01 -5.87 -23.42
C VAL A 45 -16.75 -5.67 -24.92
N GLU A 46 -16.05 -4.58 -25.28
CA GLU A 46 -15.74 -4.25 -26.68
C GLU A 46 -14.64 -5.15 -27.28
N ARG A 47 -13.89 -5.84 -26.43
CA ARG A 47 -12.78 -6.72 -26.81
C ARG A 47 -12.79 -8.00 -25.98
N PRO A 48 -13.74 -8.93 -26.24
CA PRO A 48 -13.88 -10.17 -25.46
C PRO A 48 -12.65 -11.09 -25.57
N ASP A 49 -11.84 -10.91 -26.62
CA ASP A 49 -10.55 -11.57 -26.82
C ASP A 49 -9.48 -11.10 -25.82
N LEU A 50 -9.58 -9.87 -25.34
CA LEU A 50 -8.69 -9.31 -24.33
C LEU A 50 -9.21 -9.72 -22.94
N CYS A 51 -8.62 -10.78 -22.39
CA CYS A 51 -8.85 -11.19 -21.00
C CYS A 51 -7.51 -11.17 -20.24
N ARG A 52 -7.44 -10.39 -19.15
CA ARG A 52 -6.24 -10.32 -18.30
C ARG A 52 -6.21 -11.49 -17.31
N LYS A 53 -5.92 -12.68 -17.83
CA LYS A 53 -5.75 -13.90 -17.01
C LYS A 53 -4.67 -13.67 -15.95
N GLY A 54 -4.94 -14.10 -14.72
CA GLY A 54 -4.04 -13.91 -13.57
C GLY A 54 -4.26 -12.61 -12.79
N SER A 55 -5.01 -11.64 -13.34
CA SER A 55 -5.24 -10.35 -12.66
C SER A 55 -5.94 -10.51 -11.30
N ASP A 56 -6.72 -11.57 -11.09
CA ASP A 56 -7.33 -11.84 -9.76
C ASP A 56 -6.28 -12.21 -8.70
N ALA A 57 -5.24 -12.96 -9.08
CA ALA A 57 -4.14 -13.28 -8.19
C ALA A 57 -3.32 -12.02 -7.83
N ASP A 58 -3.17 -11.10 -8.78
CA ASP A 58 -2.55 -9.79 -8.52
C ASP A 58 -3.39 -9.00 -7.50
N VAL A 59 -4.72 -8.98 -7.65
CA VAL A 59 -5.63 -8.31 -6.71
C VAL A 59 -5.55 -8.91 -5.31
N GLU A 60 -5.54 -10.24 -5.19
CA GLU A 60 -5.43 -10.92 -3.90
C GLU A 60 -4.13 -10.56 -3.19
N ASN A 61 -3.00 -10.68 -3.88
CA ASN A 61 -1.68 -10.36 -3.34
C ASN A 61 -1.58 -8.87 -2.95
N MET A 62 -2.06 -7.97 -3.81
CA MET A 62 -2.02 -6.54 -3.56
C MET A 62 -2.95 -6.13 -2.42
N SER A 63 -4.15 -6.70 -2.35
CA SER A 63 -5.11 -6.46 -1.26
C SER A 63 -4.54 -6.93 0.08
N ALA A 64 -3.94 -8.12 0.12
CA ALA A 64 -3.29 -8.64 1.33
C ALA A 64 -2.17 -7.71 1.82
N MET A 65 -1.31 -7.26 0.91
CA MET A 65 -0.20 -6.35 1.21
C MET A 65 -0.72 -4.98 1.71
N LEU A 66 -1.70 -4.39 1.02
CA LEU A 66 -2.25 -3.07 1.41
C LEU A 66 -2.99 -3.13 2.76
N LYS A 67 -3.74 -4.21 3.03
CA LYS A 67 -4.36 -4.45 4.34
C LYS A 67 -3.30 -4.63 5.43
N PHE A 68 -2.21 -5.35 5.14
CA PHE A 68 -1.07 -5.46 6.06
C PHE A 68 -0.47 -4.07 6.40
N LEU A 69 -0.35 -3.19 5.39
CA LEU A 69 0.05 -1.79 5.54
C LEU A 69 -1.03 -0.86 6.16
N LYS A 70 -2.16 -1.43 6.62
CA LYS A 70 -3.26 -0.74 7.31
C LYS A 70 -4.08 0.23 6.44
N PHE A 71 -4.10 0.03 5.12
CA PHE A 71 -5.07 0.71 4.25
C PHE A 71 -6.47 0.09 4.37
N ASP A 72 -7.48 0.92 4.18
CA ASP A 72 -8.87 0.51 3.95
C ASP A 72 -9.04 0.18 2.46
N VAL A 73 -8.92 -1.10 2.11
CA VAL A 73 -8.88 -1.56 0.70
C VAL A 73 -10.29 -1.76 0.16
N VAL A 74 -10.59 -1.12 -0.96
CA VAL A 74 -11.84 -1.28 -1.73
C VAL A 74 -11.47 -1.75 -3.13
N THR A 75 -12.15 -2.79 -3.63
CA THR A 75 -11.91 -3.34 -4.96
C THR A 75 -13.17 -3.27 -5.80
N HIS A 76 -13.03 -2.86 -7.06
CA HIS A 76 -14.06 -2.97 -8.08
C HIS A 76 -13.51 -3.72 -9.29
N THR A 77 -14.36 -4.48 -9.95
CA THR A 77 -13.99 -5.29 -11.11
C THR A 77 -14.77 -4.84 -12.33
N ASP A 78 -14.08 -4.71 -13.47
CA ASP A 78 -14.66 -4.40 -14.78
C ASP A 78 -15.57 -3.15 -14.79
N LEU A 79 -15.07 -2.05 -14.21
CA LEU A 79 -15.78 -0.77 -14.24
C LEU A 79 -15.75 -0.17 -15.65
N LYS A 80 -16.86 0.44 -16.06
CA LYS A 80 -16.94 1.26 -17.27
C LYS A 80 -16.50 2.69 -16.95
N ALA A 81 -15.91 3.36 -17.94
CA ALA A 81 -15.79 4.81 -17.89
C ALA A 81 -17.18 5.43 -17.97
N GLU A 82 -17.40 6.53 -17.25
CA GLU A 82 -18.58 7.37 -17.43
C GLU A 82 -18.44 8.12 -18.76
N VAL A 83 -19.54 8.19 -19.52
CA VAL A 83 -19.63 8.82 -20.85
C VAL A 83 -20.39 10.12 -20.74
#